data_AF-A0A2N5KVN7-F1
#
_entry.id   AF-A0A2N5KVN7-F1
#
_cell.length_a   1.000
_cell.length_b   1.000
_cell.length_c   1.000
_cell.angle_alpha   90.00
_cell.angle_beta   90.00
_cell.angle_gamma   90.00
#
_symmetry.space_group_name_H-M   'P 1'
#
loop_
_entity.id
_entity.type
_entity.pdbx_description
1 polymer ?
#
loop_
_entity_poly.entity_id
_entity_poly.type
_entity_poly.pdbx_seq_one_letter_code
_entity_poly.pdbx_strand_id
1 'polypeptide(L)' 'MQRRKLIFFAGLDPAISTRPAFMAYHFATVAQRAGLESEVRLAGDAVEILKDDGIPDPGYNKRLINYMNEAVESGLFVSV' A
#
# COMPACT_ATOMS: atom_id res chain seq x y z
N MET A 1 1.99 -24.76 13.79
CA MET A 1 1.09 -23.59 13.89
C MET A 1 0.95 -22.97 12.51
N GLN A 2 -0.26 -22.83 11.98
CA GLN A 2 -0.50 -22.07 10.76
C GLN A 2 -0.07 -20.62 11.01
N ARG A 3 0.83 -20.06 10.18
CA ARG A 3 1.20 -18.64 10.28
C ARG A 3 -0.06 -17.81 10.01
N ARG A 4 -0.37 -16.86 10.89
CA ARG A 4 -1.47 -15.91 10.68
C ARG A 4 -0.95 -14.76 9.83
N LYS A 5 -1.61 -14.47 8.72
CA LYS A 5 -1.31 -13.33 7.85
C LYS A 5 -1.94 -12.04 8.41
N LEU A 6 -1.17 -10.96 8.44
CA LEU A 6 -1.66 -9.62 8.74
C LEU A 6 -2.12 -8.94 7.45
N ILE A 7 -3.35 -8.40 7.44
CA ILE A 7 -3.90 -7.69 6.27
C ILE A 7 -4.05 -6.22 6.64
N PHE A 8 -3.37 -5.34 5.90
CA PHE A 8 -3.46 -3.90 6.03
C PHE A 8 -4.33 -3.36 4.91
N PHE A 9 -5.48 -2.78 5.28
CA PHE A 9 -6.52 -2.40 4.35
C PHE A 9 -6.51 -0.89 4.06
N ALA A 10 -6.73 -0.50 2.81
CA ALA A 10 -7.04 0.87 2.43
C ALA A 10 -8.25 0.90 1.48
N GLY A 11 -9.18 1.83 1.75
CA GLY A 11 -10.40 1.98 0.95
C GLY A 11 -10.75 3.41 0.57
N LEU A 12 -9.92 4.39 0.95
CA LEU A 12 -10.16 5.78 0.63
C LEU A 12 -9.59 6.13 -0.74
N ASP A 13 -10.33 6.94 -1.49
CA ASP A 13 -9.88 7.54 -2.75
C ASP A 13 -8.53 8.29 -2.55
N PRO A 14 -7.46 7.90 -3.27
CA PRO A 14 -6.18 8.60 -3.24
C PRO A 14 -6.28 10.07 -3.67
N ALA A 15 -7.31 10.45 -4.43
CA ALA A 15 -7.57 11.84 -4.79
C ALA A 15 -8.03 12.70 -3.61
N ILE A 16 -8.67 12.09 -2.61
CA ILE A 16 -9.03 12.74 -1.36
C ILE A 16 -7.84 12.73 -0.40
N SER A 17 -7.23 11.55 -0.21
CA SER A 17 -6.03 11.42 0.60
C SER A 17 -5.27 10.14 0.31
N THR A 18 -3.98 10.28 0.08
CA THR A 18 -3.06 9.15 -0.09
C THR A 18 -2.59 8.53 1.23
N ARG A 19 -2.85 9.18 2.36
CA ARG A 19 -2.34 8.76 3.67
C ARG A 19 -2.78 7.35 4.09
N PRO A 20 -4.03 6.91 3.89
CA PRO A 20 -4.44 5.56 4.28
C PRO A 20 -3.68 4.47 3.52
N ALA A 21 -3.50 4.63 2.21
CA ALA A 21 -2.70 3.71 1.40
C ALA A 21 -1.24 3.72 1.87
N PHE A 22 -0.64 4.91 2.06
CA PHE A 22 0.72 5.02 2.60
C PHE A 22 0.89 4.24 3.91
N MET A 23 -0.02 4.42 4.87
CA MET A 23 0.06 3.74 6.16
C MET A 23 -0.09 2.21 6.03
N ALA A 24 -0.94 1.74 5.10
CA ALA A 24 -1.09 0.31 4.84
C ALA A 24 0.21 -0.30 4.30
N TYR A 25 0.81 0.31 3.28
CA TYR A 25 2.11 -0.10 2.74
C TYR A 25 3.21 -0.04 3.81
N HIS A 26 3.22 1.03 4.61
CA HIS A 26 4.21 1.22 5.67
C HIS A 26 4.19 0.09 6.70
N PHE A 27 3.03 -0.18 7.29
CA PHE A 27 2.93 -1.19 8.33
C PHE A 27 3.09 -2.62 7.79
N ALA A 28 2.64 -2.88 6.56
CA ALA A 28 2.89 -4.17 5.92
C ALA A 28 4.40 -4.40 5.70
N THR A 29 5.12 -3.37 5.22
CA THR A 29 6.58 -3.44 5.07
C THR A 29 7.28 -3.67 6.41
N VAL A 30 6.86 -2.96 7.47
CA VAL A 30 7.39 -3.15 8.82
C VAL A 30 7.13 -4.58 9.33
N ALA A 31 5.93 -5.12 9.13
CA ALA A 31 5.58 -6.48 9.49
C ALA A 31 6.44 -7.51 8.74
N GLN A 32 6.63 -7.33 7.43
CA GLN A 32 7.52 -8.18 6.63
C GLN A 32 8.96 -8.17 7.15
N ARG A 33 9.49 -6.99 7.46
CA ARG A 33 10.85 -6.84 8.04
C ARG A 33 10.97 -7.49 9.42
N ALA A 34 9.88 -7.64 10.16
CA ALA A 34 9.81 -8.38 11.41
C ALA A 34 9.64 -9.91 11.22
N GLY A 35 9.65 -10.41 9.98
CA GLY A 35 9.48 -11.83 9.66
C GLY A 35 8.03 -12.31 9.71
N LEU A 36 7.06 -11.39 9.71
CA LEU A 36 5.63 -11.71 9.70
C LEU A 36 5.10 -11.78 8.27
N GLU A 37 4.17 -12.70 8.04
CA GLU A 37 3.40 -12.74 6.80
C GLU A 37 2.42 -11.57 6.79
N SER A 38 2.49 -10.72 5.77
CA SER A 38 1.63 -9.55 5.64
C SER A 38 1.24 -9.26 4.19
N GLU A 39 0.14 -8.53 4.05
CA GLU A 39 -0.47 -8.16 2.78
C GLU A 39 -1.08 -6.77 2.88
N VAL A 40 -1.00 -5.99 1.80
CA VAL A 40 -1.84 -4.80 1.61
C VAL A 40 -3.06 -5.19 0.80
N ARG A 41 -4.25 -4.81 1.25
CA ARG A 41 -5.50 -4.96 0.50
C ARG A 41 -6.09 -3.61 0.19
N LEU A 42 -6.15 -3.28 -1.09
CA LEU A 42 -6.84 -2.10 -1.61
C LEU A 42 -8.26 -2.49 -1.96
N ALA A 43 -9.25 -1.63 -1.69
CA ALA A 43 -10.63 -1.88 -2.12
C ALA A 43 -11.37 -0.58 -2.41
N GLY A 44 -12.44 -0.65 -3.21
CA GLY A 44 -13.19 0.53 -3.61
C GLY A 44 -12.30 1.54 -4.34
N ASP A 45 -12.46 2.82 -4.00
CA ASP A 45 -11.75 3.92 -4.67
C ASP A 45 -10.24 3.90 -4.40
N ALA A 46 -9.77 3.19 -3.37
CA ALA A 46 -8.33 3.05 -3.13
C ALA A 46 -7.60 2.29 -4.25
N VAL A 47 -8.30 1.52 -5.08
CA VAL A 47 -7.73 0.81 -6.24
C VAL A 47 -7.19 1.79 -7.29
N GLU A 48 -7.72 3.02 -7.34
CA GLU A 48 -7.27 4.07 -8.26
C GLU A 48 -5.78 4.40 -8.08
N ILE A 49 -5.19 4.14 -6.90
CA ILE A 49 -3.77 4.41 -6.63
C ILE A 49 -2.82 3.61 -7.52
N LEU A 50 -3.30 2.52 -8.14
CA LEU A 50 -2.54 1.69 -9.07
C LEU A 50 -2.51 2.25 -10.51
N LYS A 51 -3.27 3.31 -10.80
CA LYS A 51 -3.32 3.96 -12.11
C LYS A 51 -2.31 5.09 -12.20
N ASP A 52 -1.81 5.33 -13.41
CA ASP A 52 -0.80 6.37 -13.69
C ASP A 52 -1.27 7.79 -13.30
N ASP A 53 -2.58 8.05 -13.31
CA ASP A 53 -3.22 9.34 -13.03
C ASP A 53 -4.12 9.33 -11.77
N GLY A 54 -4.15 8.21 -11.03
CA GLY A 54 -5.05 8.06 -9.87
C GLY A 54 -4.64 8.87 -8.65
N ILE A 55 -3.46 9.49 -8.65
CA ILE A 55 -3.00 10.35 -7.57
C ILE A 55 -2.86 11.80 -8.09
N PRO A 56 -3.65 12.77 -7.56
CA PRO A 56 -3.57 14.15 -7.98
C PRO A 56 -2.27 14.79 -7.47
N ASP A 57 -1.57 15.44 -8.40
CA ASP A 57 -0.27 16.11 -8.23
C ASP A 57 0.94 15.18 -7.93
N PRO A 58 1.81 14.93 -8.93
CA PRO A 58 3.02 14.12 -8.76
C PRO A 58 4.04 14.73 -7.79
N GLY A 59 4.01 16.04 -7.53
CA GLY A 59 5.06 16.73 -6.76
C GLY A 59 5.19 16.22 -5.32
N TYR A 60 4.07 16.13 -4.61
CA TYR A 60 4.02 15.60 -3.24
C TYR A 60 3.93 14.07 -3.19
N ASN A 61 3.44 13.45 -4.27
CA ASN A 61 3.13 12.02 -4.28
C ASN A 61 4.16 11.13 -4.99
N LYS A 62 5.17 11.68 -5.67
CA LYS A 62 6.31 10.89 -6.20
C LYS A 62 7.02 10.06 -5.12
N ARG A 63 7.15 10.61 -3.90
CA ARG A 63 7.74 9.88 -2.77
C ARG A 63 6.88 8.67 -2.37
N LEU A 64 5.56 8.82 -2.42
CA LEU A 64 4.63 7.73 -2.11
C LEU A 64 4.72 6.63 -3.16
N ILE A 65 4.67 7.00 -4.45
CA ILE A 65 4.73 6.04 -5.56
C ILE A 65 6.06 5.27 -5.49
N ASN A 66 7.19 5.96 -5.31
CA ASN A 66 8.48 5.30 -5.15
C ASN A 66 8.50 4.35 -3.96
N TYR A 67 7.96 4.78 -2.81
CA TYR A 67 7.89 3.93 -1.62
C TYR A 67 7.02 2.68 -1.82
N MET A 68 5.87 2.82 -2.49
CA MET A 68 4.99 1.71 -2.82
C MET A 68 5.66 0.73 -3.79
N ASN A 69 6.35 1.23 -4.80
CA ASN A 69 7.11 0.43 -5.75
C ASN A 69 8.23 -0.33 -5.04
N GLU A 70 9.03 0.34 -4.20
CA GLU A 70 10.08 -0.30 -3.40
C GLU A 70 9.51 -1.41 -2.48
N ALA A 71 8.35 -1.17 -1.86
CA ALA A 71 7.69 -2.17 -1.03
C ALA A 71 7.27 -3.40 -1.85
N VAL A 72 6.68 -3.21 -3.02
CA VAL A 72 6.31 -4.31 -3.93
C VAL A 72 7.56 -5.07 -4.42
N GLU A 73 8.61 -4.36 -4.82
CA GLU A 73 9.90 -4.93 -5.22
C GLU A 73 10.57 -5.73 -4.10
N SER A 74 10.32 -5.38 -2.83
CA SER A 74 10.79 -6.15 -1.67
C SER A 74 10.01 -7.46 -1.43
N GLY A 75 9.00 -7.74 -2.26
CA GLY A 75 8.15 -8.93 -2.18
C GLY A 75 6.89 -8.75 -1.34
N LEU A 76 6.49 -7.50 -1.04
CA LEU A 76 5.22 -7.24 -0.37
C LEU A 76 4.05 -7.65 -1.28
N PHE A 77 3.18 -8.51 -0.76
CA PHE A 77 1.97 -8.91 -1.48
C PHE A 77 0.90 -7.82 -1.38
N VAL A 78 0.37 -7.42 -2.53
CA VAL A 78 -0.72 -6.45 -2.66
C VAL A 78 -1.88 -7.13 -3.37
N SER A 79 -3.08 -7.03 -2.80
CA SER A 79 -4.33 -7.49 -3.40
C SER A 79 -5.32 -6.35 -3.60
N VAL A 80 -6.25 -6.59 -4.53
CA VAL A 80 -7.42 -5.75 -4.84
C VAL A 80 -8.71 -6.52 -4.60
#